data_AF-A0A1V3KST3-F1
#
_entry.id   AF-A0A1V3KST3-F1
#
_cell.length_a   1.000
_cell.length_b   1.000
_cell.length_c   1.000
_cell.angle_alpha   90.00
_cell.angle_beta   90.00
_cell.angle_gamma   90.00
#
_symmetry.space_group_name_H-M   'P 1'
#
loop_
_entity.id
_entity.type
_entity.pdbx_description
1 polymer ?
#
loop_
_entity_poly.entity_id
_entity_poly.type
_entity_poly.pdbx_seq_one_letter_code
_entity_poly.pdbx_strand_id
1 'polypeptide(L)'
;LTALLMTSPLSENDVEIEVIGELVSKPYIDITLAMMKDFGINVENHEYKTFHIKGNQSYFSPGTYLVEGDASSASYFLAAAAIKGKVKITGIGKNSIQGDRLFAEVLEKMGTKVTWGDDFIQVEKSTLHGIDMDMNHIPDAAMTIATTALFAEGETTIRNIYNWRVKETDRLTAMATELRKIGAEVEEGEEFIRITPLPLNKFQHASIATYNDHRMAMCFSLIALSDTPVTILDPQCTAKTFPTFFEEFEKICVRD
;
A
#
# COMPACT_ATOMS: atom_id res chain seq x y z
N LEU A 1 5.61 -10.73 -15.73
CA LEU A 1 4.66 -10.19 -16.73
C LEU A 1 5.08 -8.80 -17.23
N THR A 2 5.17 -7.77 -16.37
CA THR A 2 5.60 -6.41 -16.77
C THR A 2 6.84 -6.36 -17.67
N ALA A 3 7.91 -7.10 -17.34
CA ALA A 3 9.11 -7.13 -18.16
C ALA A 3 8.83 -7.61 -19.61
N LEU A 4 7.96 -8.63 -19.77
CA LEU A 4 7.56 -9.11 -21.09
C LEU A 4 6.73 -8.04 -21.81
N LEU A 5 5.71 -7.49 -21.16
CA LEU A 5 4.89 -6.42 -21.72
C LEU A 5 5.72 -5.23 -22.21
N MET A 6 6.73 -4.79 -21.45
CA MET A 6 7.55 -3.64 -21.83
C MET A 6 8.49 -3.93 -23.01
N THR A 7 8.89 -5.18 -23.22
CA THR A 7 9.90 -5.56 -24.23
C THR A 7 9.30 -6.13 -25.51
N SER A 8 8.19 -6.84 -25.42
CA SER A 8 7.47 -7.43 -26.55
C SER A 8 7.08 -6.45 -27.68
N PRO A 9 6.77 -5.16 -27.45
CA PRO A 9 6.46 -4.25 -28.54
C PRO A 9 7.63 -4.05 -29.52
N LEU A 10 8.87 -4.30 -29.06
CA LEU A 10 10.09 -4.13 -29.84
C LEU A 10 10.48 -5.39 -30.64
N SER A 11 9.75 -6.50 -30.52
CA SER A 11 10.09 -7.74 -31.24
C SER A 11 9.72 -7.65 -32.72
N GLU A 12 10.42 -8.43 -33.55
CA GLU A 12 10.14 -8.49 -35.00
C GLU A 12 8.75 -9.05 -35.33
N ASN A 13 8.21 -9.92 -34.47
CA ASN A 13 6.92 -10.57 -34.64
C ASN A 13 5.95 -10.16 -33.53
N ASP A 14 4.65 -10.30 -33.79
CA ASP A 14 3.60 -10.17 -32.79
C ASP A 14 3.81 -11.19 -31.65
N VAL A 15 3.49 -10.79 -30.43
CA VAL A 15 3.60 -11.61 -29.22
C VAL A 15 2.24 -11.75 -28.57
N GLU A 16 1.90 -12.97 -28.21
CA GLU A 16 0.76 -13.31 -27.36
C GLU A 16 1.29 -13.82 -26.02
N ILE A 17 0.75 -13.30 -24.92
CA ILE A 17 1.07 -13.75 -23.56
C ILE A 17 -0.19 -14.29 -22.92
N GLU A 18 -0.23 -15.61 -22.67
CA GLU A 18 -1.28 -16.28 -21.93
C GLU A 18 -0.92 -16.36 -20.44
N VAL A 19 -1.87 -16.00 -19.57
CA VAL A 19 -1.76 -16.16 -18.12
C VAL A 19 -2.41 -17.48 -17.71
N ILE A 20 -1.61 -18.39 -17.18
CA ILE A 20 -2.09 -19.66 -16.62
C ILE A 20 -2.50 -19.44 -15.16
N GLY A 21 -3.78 -19.66 -14.86
CA GLY A 21 -4.36 -19.46 -13.53
C GLY A 21 -4.89 -18.04 -13.31
N GLU A 22 -4.96 -17.61 -12.05
CA GLU A 22 -5.44 -16.27 -11.71
C GLU A 22 -4.29 -15.26 -11.61
N LEU A 23 -4.41 -14.14 -12.33
CA LEU A 23 -3.45 -13.05 -12.25
C LEU A 23 -3.66 -12.25 -10.96
N VAL A 24 -2.68 -12.31 -10.06
CA VAL A 24 -2.60 -11.42 -8.90
C VAL A 24 -1.96 -10.07 -9.27
N SER A 25 -2.19 -9.04 -8.46
CA SER A 25 -1.55 -7.73 -8.62
C SER A 25 -1.88 -7.02 -9.94
N LYS A 26 -3.11 -7.19 -10.47
CA LYS A 26 -3.61 -6.51 -11.68
C LYS A 26 -3.34 -4.99 -11.72
N PRO A 27 -3.48 -4.23 -10.61
CA PRO A 27 -3.17 -2.80 -10.61
C PRO A 27 -1.74 -2.45 -11.03
N TYR A 28 -0.75 -3.32 -10.77
CA TYR A 28 0.63 -3.11 -11.24
C TYR A 28 0.78 -3.32 -12.75
N ILE A 29 -0.04 -4.19 -13.32
CA ILE A 29 -0.13 -4.36 -14.77
C ILE A 29 -0.80 -3.14 -15.39
N ASP A 30 -1.82 -2.58 -14.75
CA ASP A 30 -2.48 -1.35 -15.23
C ASP A 30 -1.53 -0.16 -15.29
N ILE A 31 -0.66 0.01 -14.28
CA ILE A 31 0.41 1.02 -14.31
C ILE A 31 1.32 0.79 -15.53
N THR A 32 1.71 -0.46 -15.77
CA THR A 32 2.57 -0.82 -16.90
C THR A 32 1.89 -0.46 -18.23
N LEU A 33 0.64 -0.87 -18.43
CA LEU A 33 -0.12 -0.63 -19.65
C LEU A 33 -0.39 0.87 -19.88
N ALA A 34 -0.73 1.61 -18.83
CA ALA A 34 -0.95 3.05 -18.90
C ALA A 34 0.33 3.80 -19.29
N MET A 35 1.45 3.51 -18.62
CA MET A 35 2.75 4.09 -18.96
C MET A 35 3.15 3.74 -20.40
N MET A 36 3.00 2.48 -20.81
CA MET A 36 3.30 2.07 -22.19
C MET A 36 2.48 2.86 -23.22
N LYS A 37 1.19 3.10 -22.93
CA LYS A 37 0.29 3.88 -23.76
C LYS A 37 0.72 5.35 -23.88
N ASP A 38 1.15 5.96 -22.78
CA ASP A 38 1.66 7.34 -22.78
C ASP A 38 2.92 7.50 -23.63
N PHE A 39 3.68 6.42 -23.82
CA PHE A 39 4.83 6.34 -24.71
C PHE A 39 4.50 5.73 -26.10
N GLY A 40 3.21 5.72 -26.48
CA GLY A 40 2.75 5.38 -27.82
C GLY A 40 2.60 3.89 -28.13
N ILE A 41 2.68 3.01 -27.13
CA ILE A 41 2.49 1.57 -27.30
C ILE A 41 1.06 1.16 -27.00
N ASN A 42 0.45 0.36 -27.87
CA ASN A 42 -0.85 -0.25 -27.60
C ASN A 42 -0.70 -1.75 -27.34
N VAL A 43 -1.36 -2.22 -26.27
CA VAL A 43 -1.46 -3.63 -25.90
C VAL A 43 -2.93 -3.98 -25.74
N GLU A 44 -3.39 -5.03 -26.41
CA GLU A 44 -4.75 -5.53 -26.23
C GLU A 44 -4.78 -6.44 -25.00
N ASN A 45 -5.47 -6.01 -23.95
CA ASN A 45 -5.65 -6.78 -22.72
C ASN A 45 -7.02 -7.48 -22.75
N HIS A 46 -7.02 -8.80 -22.89
CA HIS A 46 -8.22 -9.65 -22.84
C HIS A 46 -8.45 -10.18 -21.43
N GLU A 47 -9.12 -9.37 -20.60
CA GLU A 47 -9.51 -9.72 -19.22
C GLU A 47 -8.36 -10.21 -18.34
N TYR A 48 -7.13 -9.72 -18.56
CA TYR A 48 -5.91 -10.17 -17.88
C TYR A 48 -5.59 -11.66 -18.06
N LYS A 49 -6.27 -12.36 -18.98
CA LYS A 49 -6.02 -13.76 -19.34
C LYS A 49 -5.05 -13.86 -20.50
N THR A 50 -5.19 -12.94 -21.47
CA THR A 50 -4.33 -12.89 -22.65
C THR A 50 -3.97 -11.45 -22.97
N PHE A 51 -2.71 -11.21 -23.31
CA PHE A 51 -2.24 -9.92 -23.81
C PHE A 51 -1.74 -10.11 -25.24
N HIS A 52 -2.28 -9.35 -26.19
CA HIS A 52 -1.75 -9.29 -27.56
C HIS A 52 -0.93 -8.02 -27.75
N ILE A 53 0.29 -8.20 -28.22
CA ILE A 53 1.26 -7.14 -28.43
C ILE A 53 1.72 -7.20 -29.87
N LYS A 54 1.46 -6.12 -30.63
CA LYS A 54 2.01 -5.99 -31.99
C LYS A 54 3.52 -5.82 -31.94
N GLY A 55 4.23 -6.56 -32.80
CA GLY A 55 5.67 -6.39 -33.00
C GLY A 55 5.97 -5.11 -33.78
N ASN A 56 7.26 -4.80 -33.91
CA ASN A 56 7.79 -3.64 -34.64
C ASN A 56 7.21 -2.28 -34.20
N GLN A 57 6.74 -2.17 -32.95
CA GLN A 57 6.40 -0.89 -32.36
C GLN A 57 7.68 -0.19 -31.86
N SER A 58 7.57 1.09 -31.50
CA SER A 58 8.66 1.86 -30.92
C SER A 58 8.09 2.82 -29.89
N TYR A 59 8.81 3.01 -28.78
CA TYR A 59 8.44 3.98 -27.77
C TYR A 59 8.75 5.40 -28.25
N PHE A 60 7.80 6.30 -28.08
CA PHE A 60 7.95 7.73 -28.35
C PHE A 60 7.84 8.52 -27.06
N SER A 61 8.79 9.42 -26.82
CA SER A 61 8.74 10.26 -25.64
C SER A 61 7.57 11.25 -25.74
N PRO A 62 6.75 11.39 -24.68
CA PRO A 62 5.76 12.46 -24.59
C PRO A 62 6.40 13.85 -24.30
N GLY A 63 7.73 13.94 -24.31
CA GLY A 63 8.48 15.12 -23.88
C GLY A 63 8.68 15.11 -22.37
N THR A 64 7.72 15.64 -21.61
CA THR A 64 7.75 15.63 -20.14
C THR A 64 6.85 14.54 -19.59
N TYR A 65 7.35 13.77 -18.63
CA TYR A 65 6.59 12.74 -17.94
C TYR A 65 6.81 12.87 -16.43
N LEU A 66 5.72 13.05 -15.68
CA LEU A 66 5.79 13.11 -14.22
C LEU A 66 5.96 11.69 -13.67
N VAL A 67 7.06 11.45 -12.97
CA VAL A 67 7.19 10.26 -12.13
C VAL A 67 6.47 10.55 -10.83
N GLU A 68 5.32 9.92 -10.63
CA GLU A 68 4.52 10.04 -9.41
C GLU A 68 5.31 9.56 -8.19
N GLY A 69 4.95 10.09 -7.01
CA GLY A 69 5.40 9.52 -5.74
C GLY A 69 4.79 8.12 -5.52
N ASP A 70 5.42 7.30 -4.69
CA ASP A 70 4.92 5.96 -4.37
C ASP A 70 3.63 6.04 -3.53
N ALA A 71 2.50 5.63 -4.13
CA ALA A 71 1.20 5.59 -3.50
C ALA A 71 1.18 4.69 -2.25
N SER A 72 1.93 3.60 -2.28
CA SER A 72 2.06 2.67 -1.17
C SER A 72 2.85 3.28 -0.01
N SER A 73 3.84 4.14 -0.29
CA SER A 73 4.57 4.86 0.76
C SER A 73 3.78 6.04 1.32
N ALA A 74 2.90 6.63 0.51
CA ALA A 74 2.00 7.68 0.95
C ALA A 74 1.03 7.19 2.06
N SER A 75 0.64 5.91 2.05
CA SER A 75 -0.33 5.36 3.00
C SER A 75 0.07 5.57 4.47
N TYR A 76 1.36 5.46 4.80
CA TYR A 76 1.84 5.63 6.18
C TYR A 76 1.56 7.05 6.71
N PHE A 77 1.79 8.07 5.89
CA PHE A 77 1.58 9.47 6.25
C PHE A 77 0.09 9.84 6.24
N LEU A 78 -0.69 9.27 5.30
CA LEU A 78 -2.14 9.42 5.28
C LEU A 78 -2.79 8.78 6.52
N ALA A 79 -2.37 7.57 6.91
CA ALA A 79 -2.80 6.92 8.14
C ALA A 79 -2.41 7.74 9.37
N ALA A 80 -1.17 8.24 9.43
CA ALA A 80 -0.72 9.08 10.53
C ALA A 80 -1.60 10.32 10.73
N ALA A 81 -2.01 10.96 9.62
CA ALA A 81 -2.94 12.08 9.66
C ALA A 81 -4.32 11.68 10.17
N ALA A 82 -4.88 10.57 9.68
CA ALA A 82 -6.17 10.05 10.09
C ALA A 82 -6.20 9.75 11.61
N ILE A 83 -5.09 9.24 12.14
CA ILE A 83 -4.92 8.91 13.56
C ILE A 83 -4.71 10.18 14.41
N LYS A 84 -3.76 11.05 14.03
CA LYS A 84 -3.27 12.13 14.90
C LYS A 84 -2.79 13.37 14.15
N GLY A 85 -3.62 13.94 13.27
CA GLY A 85 -3.40 15.32 12.83
C GLY A 85 -3.96 15.63 11.45
N LYS A 86 -3.13 16.22 10.61
CA LYS A 86 -3.50 16.59 9.23
C LYS A 86 -2.24 16.58 8.38
N VAL A 87 -2.27 15.83 7.29
CA VAL A 87 -1.15 15.75 6.34
C VAL A 87 -1.69 15.91 4.93
N LYS A 88 -0.96 16.68 4.12
CA LYS A 88 -1.14 16.79 2.69
C LYS A 88 0.09 16.20 2.01
N ILE A 89 -0.11 15.19 1.17
CA ILE A 89 0.93 14.56 0.38
C ILE A 89 0.79 15.06 -1.06
N THR A 90 1.86 15.62 -1.62
CA THR A 90 1.94 16.06 -3.01
C THR A 90 2.66 15.01 -3.87
N GLY A 91 2.48 15.05 -5.18
CA GLY A 91 3.10 14.10 -6.12
C GLY A 91 2.28 12.82 -6.35
N ILE A 92 1.09 12.76 -5.74
CA ILE A 92 0.05 11.76 -6.00
C ILE A 92 -1.31 12.45 -5.85
N GLY A 93 -2.23 12.22 -6.77
CA GLY A 93 -3.55 12.85 -6.74
C GLY A 93 -4.64 11.99 -7.35
N LYS A 94 -5.78 12.62 -7.64
CA LYS A 94 -7.00 11.92 -8.09
C LYS A 94 -6.84 11.19 -9.43
N ASN A 95 -5.91 11.64 -10.27
CA ASN A 95 -5.66 11.09 -11.60
C ASN A 95 -4.54 10.05 -11.62
N SER A 96 -3.98 9.68 -10.45
CA SER A 96 -2.88 8.73 -10.38
C SER A 96 -3.29 7.37 -10.93
N ILE A 97 -2.38 6.78 -11.72
CA ILE A 97 -2.54 5.43 -12.29
C ILE A 97 -2.24 4.33 -11.27
N GLN A 98 -1.59 4.67 -10.15
CA GLN A 98 -1.28 3.72 -9.09
C GLN A 98 -2.55 3.32 -8.31
N GLY A 99 -2.82 2.01 -8.24
CA GLY A 99 -3.97 1.46 -7.52
C GLY A 99 -3.95 1.76 -6.02
N ASP A 100 -2.76 1.77 -5.39
CA ASP A 100 -2.60 2.02 -3.95
C ASP A 100 -3.07 3.42 -3.51
N ARG A 101 -3.33 4.36 -4.45
CA ARG A 101 -4.01 5.63 -4.11
C ARG A 101 -5.36 5.40 -3.44
N LEU A 102 -6.03 4.30 -3.78
CA LEU A 102 -7.34 3.91 -3.23
C LEU A 102 -7.29 3.61 -1.73
N PHE A 103 -6.09 3.51 -1.13
CA PHE A 103 -5.92 3.52 0.33
C PHE A 103 -6.65 4.70 0.99
N ALA A 104 -6.63 5.88 0.37
CA ALA A 104 -7.31 7.05 0.91
C ALA A 104 -8.85 6.86 0.93
N GLU A 105 -9.42 6.15 -0.05
CA GLU A 105 -10.85 5.80 -0.04
C GLU A 105 -11.19 4.80 1.08
N VAL A 106 -10.23 3.94 1.47
CA VAL A 106 -10.41 3.07 2.65
C VAL A 106 -10.47 3.91 3.92
N LEU A 107 -9.61 4.91 4.07
CA LEU A 107 -9.69 5.85 5.19
C LEU A 107 -11.01 6.61 5.22
N GLU A 108 -11.55 7.02 4.05
CA GLU A 108 -12.89 7.62 3.96
C GLU A 108 -13.97 6.68 4.53
N LYS A 109 -13.90 5.38 4.20
CA LYS A 109 -14.81 4.36 4.74
C LYS A 109 -14.63 4.11 6.23
N MET A 110 -13.43 4.30 6.76
CA MET A 110 -13.18 4.28 8.21
C MET A 110 -13.69 5.56 8.91
N GLY A 111 -14.18 6.56 8.17
CA GLY A 111 -14.81 7.78 8.71
C GLY A 111 -13.94 9.04 8.61
N THR A 112 -12.80 8.97 7.92
CA THR A 112 -11.90 10.10 7.73
C THR A 112 -12.34 11.01 6.59
N LYS A 113 -12.12 12.32 6.74
CA LYS A 113 -12.26 13.26 5.62
C LYS A 113 -11.01 13.23 4.74
N VAL A 114 -11.20 12.96 3.45
CA VAL A 114 -10.14 13.05 2.44
C VAL A 114 -10.45 14.18 1.47
N THR A 115 -9.43 14.96 1.12
CA THR A 115 -9.51 15.98 0.08
C THR A 115 -8.57 15.59 -1.05
N TRP A 116 -9.15 15.39 -2.24
CA TRP A 116 -8.46 14.99 -3.46
C TRP A 116 -8.15 16.21 -4.32
N GLY A 117 -6.87 16.43 -4.61
CA GLY A 117 -6.40 17.37 -5.62
C GLY A 117 -5.95 16.66 -6.90
N ASP A 118 -5.56 17.42 -7.91
CA ASP A 118 -4.96 16.85 -9.13
C ASP A 118 -3.61 16.21 -8.85
N ASP A 119 -2.83 16.82 -7.95
CA ASP A 119 -1.45 16.47 -7.61
C ASP A 119 -1.24 16.22 -6.11
N PHE A 120 -2.31 16.16 -5.32
CA PHE A 120 -2.22 15.90 -3.89
C PHE A 120 -3.38 15.06 -3.33
N ILE A 121 -3.11 14.40 -2.20
CA ILE A 121 -4.11 13.80 -1.31
C ILE A 121 -3.91 14.38 0.08
N GLN A 122 -4.98 14.85 0.71
CA GLN A 122 -4.94 15.38 2.07
C GLN A 122 -5.91 14.62 2.97
N VAL A 123 -5.43 14.25 4.15
CA VAL A 123 -6.18 13.54 5.18
C VAL A 123 -6.17 14.34 6.47
N GLU A 124 -7.28 14.29 7.20
CA GLU A 124 -7.47 14.98 8.47
C GLU A 124 -7.94 14.00 9.55
N LYS A 125 -7.52 14.22 10.80
CA LYS A 125 -7.88 13.39 11.94
C LYS A 125 -9.40 13.24 12.07
N SER A 126 -9.84 12.01 12.29
CA SER A 126 -11.23 11.70 12.66
C SER A 126 -11.27 10.61 13.72
N THR A 127 -12.46 10.35 14.27
CA THR A 127 -12.72 9.05 14.88
C THR A 127 -12.76 8.02 13.76
N LEU A 128 -11.90 7.00 13.87
CA LEU A 128 -11.85 5.89 12.94
C LEU A 128 -12.79 4.78 13.41
N HIS A 129 -13.44 4.10 12.48
CA HIS A 129 -14.33 2.97 12.75
C HIS A 129 -13.80 1.73 12.04
N GLY A 130 -13.97 0.60 12.68
CA GLY A 130 -13.65 -0.70 12.12
C GLY A 130 -14.45 -0.96 10.84
N ILE A 131 -13.81 -1.61 9.87
CA ILE A 131 -14.40 -1.93 8.56
C ILE A 131 -14.16 -3.39 8.19
N ASP A 132 -14.96 -3.91 7.28
CA ASP A 132 -14.80 -5.24 6.72
C ASP A 132 -14.73 -5.13 5.19
N MET A 133 -13.53 -5.31 4.62
CA MET A 133 -13.30 -4.97 3.21
C MET A 133 -12.30 -5.90 2.52
N ASP A 134 -12.58 -6.20 1.25
CA ASP A 134 -11.59 -6.73 0.30
C ASP A 134 -10.54 -5.66 0.01
N MET A 135 -9.25 -6.02 0.13
CA MET A 135 -8.13 -5.12 -0.18
C MET A 135 -7.13 -5.73 -1.16
N ASN A 136 -7.54 -6.71 -1.96
CA ASN A 136 -6.70 -7.36 -2.97
C ASN A 136 -6.13 -6.37 -4.01
N HIS A 137 -6.88 -5.29 -4.26
CA HIS A 137 -6.55 -4.24 -5.21
C HIS A 137 -5.56 -3.19 -4.68
N ILE A 138 -5.23 -3.21 -3.39
CA ILE A 138 -4.22 -2.34 -2.76
C ILE A 138 -3.32 -3.13 -1.80
N PRO A 139 -2.76 -4.27 -2.23
CA PRO A 139 -2.24 -5.29 -1.32
C PRO A 139 -1.10 -4.76 -0.45
N ASP A 140 -0.30 -3.84 -0.98
CA ASP A 140 0.86 -3.29 -0.29
C ASP A 140 0.44 -2.20 0.73
N ALA A 141 -0.39 -1.23 0.31
CA ALA A 141 -0.96 -0.24 1.23
C ALA A 141 -1.89 -0.84 2.30
N ALA A 142 -2.55 -1.98 2.02
CA ALA A 142 -3.45 -2.65 2.96
C ALA A 142 -2.77 -3.06 4.28
N MET A 143 -1.45 -3.29 4.30
CA MET A 143 -0.71 -3.54 5.54
C MET A 143 -0.80 -2.36 6.50
N THR A 144 -0.89 -1.14 5.96
CA THR A 144 -1.06 0.07 6.75
C THR A 144 -2.43 0.11 7.43
N ILE A 145 -3.48 -0.44 6.80
CA ILE A 145 -4.80 -0.54 7.45
C ILE A 145 -4.74 -1.43 8.68
N ALA A 146 -3.96 -2.53 8.64
CA ALA A 146 -3.86 -3.43 9.78
C ALA A 146 -3.26 -2.76 11.04
N THR A 147 -2.32 -1.82 10.90
CA THR A 147 -1.86 -1.01 12.05
C THR A 147 -2.79 0.16 12.36
N THR A 148 -3.42 0.75 11.35
CA THR A 148 -4.44 1.81 11.53
C THR A 148 -5.66 1.30 12.31
N ALA A 149 -6.03 0.04 12.11
CA ALA A 149 -7.13 -0.63 12.81
C ALA A 149 -6.98 -0.62 14.33
N LEU A 150 -5.75 -0.53 14.85
CA LEU A 150 -5.49 -0.42 16.29
C LEU A 150 -6.06 0.87 16.88
N PHE A 151 -6.26 1.91 16.07
CA PHE A 151 -6.77 3.22 16.46
C PHE A 151 -8.26 3.40 16.15
N ALA A 152 -8.93 2.36 15.64
CA ALA A 152 -10.34 2.42 15.26
C ALA A 152 -11.27 1.97 16.40
N GLU A 153 -12.50 2.43 16.37
CA GLU A 153 -13.60 1.90 17.17
C GLU A 153 -14.20 0.68 16.48
N GLY A 154 -14.08 -0.49 17.11
CA GLY A 154 -14.59 -1.76 16.58
C GLY A 154 -13.56 -2.56 15.79
N GLU A 155 -13.96 -3.77 15.38
CA GLU A 155 -13.08 -4.70 14.66
C GLU A 155 -12.86 -4.28 13.20
N THR A 156 -11.65 -4.53 12.69
CA THR A 156 -11.34 -4.39 11.26
C THR A 156 -10.99 -5.75 10.67
N THR A 157 -11.65 -6.13 9.57
CA THR A 157 -11.35 -7.33 8.79
C THR A 157 -10.84 -6.95 7.40
N ILE A 158 -9.64 -7.41 7.06
CA ILE A 158 -9.02 -7.24 5.74
C ILE A 158 -9.11 -8.58 5.03
N ARG A 159 -9.83 -8.64 3.90
CA ARG A 159 -10.13 -9.88 3.15
C ARG A 159 -9.40 -9.95 1.82
N ASN A 160 -9.38 -11.16 1.24
CA ASN A 160 -8.83 -11.45 -0.09
C ASN A 160 -7.35 -11.05 -0.21
N ILE A 161 -6.59 -11.32 0.84
CA ILE A 161 -5.16 -10.98 0.95
C ILE A 161 -4.26 -12.21 0.98
N TYR A 162 -4.68 -13.33 0.36
CA TYR A 162 -3.81 -14.50 0.20
C TYR A 162 -2.43 -14.13 -0.38
N ASN A 163 -2.41 -13.12 -1.26
CA ASN A 163 -1.18 -12.61 -1.85
C ASN A 163 -0.11 -12.17 -0.83
N TRP A 164 -0.46 -11.87 0.44
CA TRP A 164 0.48 -11.56 1.51
C TRP A 164 1.35 -12.75 1.93
N ARG A 165 0.85 -13.97 1.76
CA ARG A 165 1.57 -15.19 2.15
C ARG A 165 2.71 -15.56 1.19
N VAL A 166 2.64 -15.06 -0.05
CA VAL A 166 3.57 -15.41 -1.15
C VAL A 166 4.58 -14.29 -1.46
N LYS A 167 4.78 -13.35 -0.52
CA LYS A 167 5.72 -12.23 -0.64
C LYS A 167 7.12 -12.61 -0.11
N GLU A 168 7.98 -11.62 0.12
CA GLU A 168 9.33 -11.81 0.66
C GLU A 168 9.34 -12.55 2.02
N THR A 169 8.24 -12.43 2.76
CA THR A 169 7.90 -13.20 3.96
C THR A 169 6.40 -13.49 3.93
N ASP A 170 5.92 -14.37 4.81
CA ASP A 170 4.47 -14.47 5.06
C ASP A 170 4.04 -13.23 5.85
N ARG A 171 3.66 -12.17 5.12
CA ARG A 171 3.26 -10.88 5.70
C ARG A 171 2.03 -11.00 6.57
N LEU A 172 1.14 -11.95 6.28
CA LEU A 172 -0.10 -12.13 7.05
C LEU A 172 0.23 -12.63 8.45
N THR A 173 1.06 -13.68 8.54
CA THR A 173 1.52 -14.20 9.83
C THR A 173 2.48 -13.24 10.55
N ALA A 174 3.34 -12.53 9.81
CA ALA A 174 4.20 -11.49 10.39
C ALA A 174 3.37 -10.37 11.02
N MET A 175 2.41 -9.80 10.29
CA MET A 175 1.50 -8.77 10.80
C MET A 175 0.73 -9.26 12.03
N ALA A 176 0.14 -10.45 11.96
CA ALA A 176 -0.61 -11.02 13.07
C ALA A 176 0.26 -11.22 14.33
N THR A 177 1.49 -11.69 14.15
CA THR A 177 2.45 -11.88 15.24
C THR A 177 2.80 -10.56 15.92
N GLU A 178 3.14 -9.54 15.14
CA GLU A 178 3.62 -8.26 15.66
C GLU A 178 2.46 -7.42 16.24
N LEU A 179 1.26 -7.48 15.67
CA LEU A 179 0.06 -6.81 16.23
C LEU A 179 -0.32 -7.37 17.61
N ARG A 180 -0.23 -8.70 17.80
CA ARG A 180 -0.49 -9.35 19.10
C ARG A 180 0.47 -8.87 20.19
N LYS A 181 1.72 -8.52 19.85
CA LYS A 181 2.70 -7.96 20.83
C LYS A 181 2.29 -6.59 21.36
N ILE A 182 1.59 -5.78 20.57
CA ILE A 182 1.01 -4.50 21.01
C ILE A 182 -0.19 -4.73 21.95
N GLY A 183 -0.79 -5.92 21.90
CA GLY A 183 -1.89 -6.34 22.75
C GLY A 183 -3.22 -6.55 22.01
N ALA A 184 -3.27 -6.35 20.68
CA ALA A 184 -4.48 -6.58 19.92
C ALA A 184 -4.88 -8.06 19.90
N GLU A 185 -6.19 -8.31 19.90
CA GLU A 185 -6.70 -9.64 19.54
C GLU A 185 -6.70 -9.75 18.02
N VAL A 186 -6.05 -10.78 17.50
CA VAL A 186 -5.87 -10.98 16.07
C VAL A 186 -6.21 -12.41 15.68
N GLU A 187 -7.19 -12.53 14.78
CA GLU A 187 -7.49 -13.77 14.08
C GLU A 187 -6.91 -13.70 12.67
N GLU A 188 -6.19 -14.74 12.29
CA GLU A 188 -5.64 -14.89 10.95
C GLU A 188 -6.26 -16.13 10.29
N GLY A 189 -6.84 -15.94 9.11
CA GLY A 189 -7.34 -17.01 8.26
C GLY A 189 -6.43 -17.25 7.07
N GLU A 190 -6.86 -18.07 6.12
CA GLU A 190 -6.07 -18.36 4.91
C GLU A 190 -5.81 -17.11 4.08
N GLU A 191 -6.84 -16.26 3.92
CA GLU A 191 -6.80 -15.07 3.05
C GLU A 191 -7.39 -13.81 3.71
N PHE A 192 -7.46 -13.80 5.05
CA PHE A 192 -7.92 -12.64 5.80
C PHE A 192 -7.16 -12.47 7.12
N ILE A 193 -7.20 -11.24 7.64
CA ILE A 193 -6.80 -10.92 9.01
C ILE A 193 -7.91 -10.06 9.64
N ARG A 194 -8.34 -10.43 10.85
CA ARG A 194 -9.30 -9.67 11.66
C ARG A 194 -8.60 -9.17 12.92
N ILE A 195 -8.75 -7.89 13.18
CA ILE A 195 -8.02 -7.15 14.22
C ILE A 195 -9.05 -6.48 15.11
N THR A 196 -9.08 -6.88 16.37
CA THR A 196 -9.89 -6.24 17.40
C THR A 196 -8.97 -5.39 18.28
N PRO A 197 -9.10 -4.05 18.21
CA PRO A 197 -8.25 -3.15 18.98
C PRO A 197 -8.55 -3.24 20.48
N LEU A 198 -7.55 -2.91 21.29
CA LEU A 198 -7.74 -2.58 22.71
C LEU A 198 -7.82 -1.06 22.89
N PRO A 199 -8.39 -0.58 24.01
CA PRO A 199 -8.21 0.82 24.41
C PRO A 199 -6.73 1.25 24.37
N LEU A 200 -6.43 2.44 23.84
CA LEU A 200 -5.06 2.92 23.64
C LEU A 200 -4.21 2.88 24.91
N ASN A 201 -4.81 3.13 26.08
CA ASN A 201 -4.13 3.08 27.39
C ASN A 201 -3.75 1.66 27.84
N LYS A 202 -4.09 0.62 27.07
CA LYS A 202 -3.71 -0.77 27.28
C LYS A 202 -2.67 -1.27 26.27
N PHE A 203 -2.22 -0.42 25.35
CA PHE A 203 -1.17 -0.80 24.41
C PHE A 203 0.11 -1.14 25.16
N GLN A 204 0.74 -2.24 24.76
CA GLN A 204 1.99 -2.70 25.34
C GLN A 204 3.17 -2.24 24.49
N HIS A 205 4.23 -1.81 25.16
CA HIS A 205 5.51 -1.61 24.49
C HIS A 205 5.97 -2.93 23.86
N ALA A 206 6.33 -2.89 22.58
CA ALA A 206 6.84 -4.05 21.88
C ALA A 206 8.10 -3.73 21.07
N SER A 207 8.95 -4.74 20.95
CA SER A 207 10.02 -4.79 19.95
C SER A 207 9.53 -5.55 18.73
N ILE A 208 9.45 -4.83 17.61
CA ILE A 208 8.85 -5.27 16.37
C ILE A 208 9.91 -5.83 15.43
N ALA A 209 9.75 -7.10 15.06
CA ALA A 209 10.54 -7.72 14.01
C ALA A 209 10.04 -7.25 12.64
N THR A 210 10.96 -6.93 11.73
CA THR A 210 10.62 -6.38 10.41
C THR A 210 10.70 -7.41 9.29
N TYR A 211 11.28 -8.59 9.53
CA TYR A 211 11.34 -9.70 8.58
C TYR A 211 12.01 -9.34 7.24
N ASN A 212 12.99 -8.42 7.26
CA ASN A 212 13.59 -7.80 6.06
C ASN A 212 12.56 -7.12 5.14
N ASP A 213 11.41 -6.76 5.70
CA ASP A 213 10.33 -6.08 4.99
C ASP A 213 10.17 -4.65 5.49
N HIS A 214 10.60 -3.71 4.64
CA HIS A 214 10.39 -2.28 4.82
C HIS A 214 8.97 -1.90 5.23
N ARG A 215 7.93 -2.60 4.73
CA ARG A 215 6.54 -2.27 5.05
C ARG A 215 6.19 -2.58 6.50
N MET A 216 6.78 -3.62 7.09
CA MET A 216 6.61 -3.93 8.52
C MET A 216 7.14 -2.77 9.38
N ALA A 217 8.35 -2.28 9.09
CA ALA A 217 8.93 -1.14 9.80
C ALA A 217 8.06 0.11 9.71
N MET A 218 7.60 0.45 8.50
CA MET A 218 6.81 1.66 8.26
C MET A 218 5.39 1.56 8.87
N CYS A 219 4.72 0.41 8.77
CA CYS A 219 3.41 0.20 9.39
C CYS A 219 3.48 0.37 10.91
N PHE A 220 4.42 -0.30 11.56
CA PHE A 220 4.51 -0.26 13.03
C PHE A 220 5.07 1.05 13.58
N SER A 221 5.63 1.93 12.76
CA SER A 221 5.95 3.30 13.19
C SER A 221 4.71 4.08 13.67
N LEU A 222 3.52 3.75 13.14
CA LEU A 222 2.26 4.39 13.51
C LEU A 222 1.88 4.18 14.98
N ILE A 223 2.40 3.12 15.63
CA ILE A 223 2.14 2.87 17.06
C ILE A 223 2.63 4.04 17.92
N ALA A 224 3.70 4.73 17.51
CA ALA A 224 4.24 5.88 18.21
C ALA A 224 3.29 7.10 18.24
N LEU A 225 2.18 7.06 17.48
CA LEU A 225 1.12 8.07 17.56
C LEU A 225 0.21 7.87 18.78
N SER A 226 0.24 6.69 19.41
CA SER A 226 -0.34 6.46 20.73
C SER A 226 0.53 7.07 21.85
N ASP A 227 0.18 6.83 23.11
CA ASP A 227 1.03 7.17 24.25
C ASP A 227 2.02 6.04 24.63
N THR A 228 2.05 4.96 23.83
CA THR A 228 2.92 3.79 24.03
C THR A 228 4.08 3.80 23.03
N PRO A 229 5.35 3.74 23.48
CA PRO A 229 6.49 3.66 22.58
C PRO A 229 6.59 2.29 21.90
N VAL A 230 7.19 2.25 20.72
CA VAL A 230 7.48 1.03 19.95
C VAL A 230 8.96 1.00 19.56
N THR A 231 9.57 -0.18 19.58
CA THR A 231 10.95 -0.38 19.09
C THR A 231 10.89 -1.13 17.77
N ILE A 232 11.42 -0.56 16.69
CA ILE A 232 11.60 -1.27 15.42
C ILE A 232 13.00 -1.90 15.40
N LEU A 233 13.09 -3.23 15.29
CA LEU A 233 14.36 -3.95 15.49
C LEU A 233 15.37 -3.78 14.35
N ASP A 234 14.90 -3.68 13.11
CA ASP A 234 15.75 -3.40 11.94
C ASP A 234 15.13 -2.28 11.10
N PRO A 235 15.31 -1.01 11.48
CA PRO A 235 14.75 0.12 10.76
C PRO A 235 15.42 0.34 9.39
N GLN A 236 16.63 -0.18 9.17
CA GLN A 236 17.38 0.03 7.93
C GLN A 236 16.76 -0.68 6.73
N CYS A 237 15.91 -1.70 6.96
CA CYS A 237 15.16 -2.35 5.89
C CYS A 237 14.32 -1.37 5.06
N THR A 238 13.95 -0.21 5.62
CA THR A 238 13.23 0.88 4.90
C THR A 238 14.00 1.42 3.70
N ALA A 239 15.34 1.32 3.69
CA ALA A 239 16.17 1.76 2.57
C ALA A 239 15.90 1.03 1.25
N LYS A 240 15.14 -0.07 1.27
CA LYS A 240 14.66 -0.75 0.06
C LYS A 240 13.81 0.15 -0.84
N THR A 241 12.95 0.99 -0.26
CA THR A 241 12.06 1.88 -1.02
C THR A 241 12.05 3.32 -0.52
N PHE A 242 12.32 3.54 0.77
CA PHE A 242 12.24 4.85 1.39
C PHE A 242 13.37 5.05 2.43
N PRO A 243 14.62 5.30 1.97
CA PRO A 243 15.79 5.44 2.86
C PRO A 243 15.66 6.52 3.94
N THR A 244 14.91 7.58 3.67
CA THR A 244 14.70 8.71 4.59
C THR A 244 13.37 8.60 5.36
N PHE A 245 12.71 7.43 5.38
CA PHE A 245 11.37 7.27 5.95
C PHE A 245 11.23 7.85 7.36
N PHE A 246 12.09 7.45 8.30
CA PHE A 246 12.00 7.90 9.69
C PHE A 246 12.30 9.39 9.84
N GLU A 247 13.19 9.95 9.01
CA GLU A 247 13.47 11.39 9.00
C GLU A 247 12.26 12.18 8.50
N GLU A 248 11.60 11.73 7.42
CA GLU A 248 10.38 12.36 6.91
C GLU A 248 9.20 12.18 7.87
N PHE A 249 9.08 11.03 8.52
CA PHE A 249 8.05 10.75 9.52
C PHE A 249 8.22 11.63 10.77
N GLU A 250 9.47 11.87 11.21
CA GLU A 250 9.74 12.78 12.33
C GLU A 250 9.36 14.23 11.99
N LYS A 251 9.58 14.69 10.75
CA LYS A 251 9.23 16.08 10.34
C LYS A 251 7.75 16.42 10.47
N ILE A 252 6.86 15.42 10.40
CA ILE A 252 5.42 15.62 10.57
C ILE A 252 4.94 15.42 12.03
N CYS A 253 5.82 15.01 12.93
CA CYS A 253 5.51 14.81 14.34
C CYS A 253 5.77 16.09 15.14
N VAL A 254 4.77 16.55 15.89
CA VAL A 254 4.93 17.63 16.88
C VAL A 254 4.97 16.99 18.27
N ARG A 255 6.03 17.26 19.04
CA ARG A 255 6.13 16.85 20.45
C ARG A 255 5.59 18.00 21.30
N ASP A 256 4.54 17.73 22.07
CA ASP A 256 4.01 18.65 23.09
C ASP A 256 4.91 18.68 24.35
#